data_AF-A0A7X5Q9Z8-F1
#
_entry.id   AF-A0A7X5Q9Z8-F1
#
_cell.length_a   1.000
_cell.length_b   1.000
_cell.length_c   1.000
_cell.angle_alpha   90.00
_cell.angle_beta   90.00
_cell.angle_gamma   90.00
#
_symmetry.space_group_name_H-M   'P 1'
#
loop_
_entity.id
_entity.type
_entity.pdbx_description
1 polymer ?
#
loop_
_entity_poly.entity_id
_entity_poly.type
_entity_poly.pdbx_seq_one_letter_code
_entity_poly.pdbx_strand_id
1 'polypeptide(L)'
;RTKCETLYSLRGQMNEISVEASGWVLMRKEPIPNSRDKSFADQQKLLKGSFEVPKMMDAILLNIIIYASEGRYLYGRDPWTYTRCQEQFLGHQIVVGAFAAPLGFIVGYSNYDSDCTGLSGAWKF
;
A
#
# COMPACT_ATOMS: atom_id res chain seq x y z
N ARG A 1 10.11 4.84 23.10
CA ARG A 1 9.20 4.03 23.96
C ARG A 1 7.90 3.87 23.19
N THR A 2 7.75 2.80 22.41
CA THR A 2 6.61 2.60 21.51
C THR A 2 5.40 2.19 22.35
N LYS A 3 4.31 2.96 22.33
CA LYS A 3 3.06 2.57 22.98
C LYS A 3 2.50 1.37 22.24
N CYS A 4 2.48 0.21 22.89
CA CYS A 4 1.73 -0.95 22.43
C CYS A 4 0.26 -0.68 22.80
N GLU A 5 -0.57 -0.39 21.80
CA GLU A 5 -1.99 -0.20 22.02
C GLU A 5 -2.70 -1.55 22.22
N THR A 6 -3.68 -1.58 23.11
CA THR A 6 -4.46 -2.78 23.41
C THR A 6 -5.60 -2.95 22.43
N LEU A 7 -6.12 -4.18 22.25
CA LEU A 7 -7.30 -4.44 21.42
C LEU A 7 -8.52 -3.59 21.84
N TYR A 8 -8.66 -3.29 23.14
CA TYR A 8 -9.73 -2.44 23.65
C TYR A 8 -9.55 -0.96 23.26
N SER A 9 -8.33 -0.44 23.27
CA SER A 9 -8.06 0.94 22.84
C SER A 9 -8.26 1.12 21.34
N LEU A 10 -7.84 0.14 20.54
CA LEU A 10 -8.10 0.10 19.10
C LEU A 10 -9.60 0.07 18.79
N ARG A 11 -10.37 -0.74 19.52
CA ARG A 11 -11.83 -0.80 19.35
C ARG A 11 -12.51 0.53 19.71
N GLY A 12 -12.02 1.21 20.75
CA GLY A 12 -12.49 2.55 21.12
C GLY A 12 -12.27 3.56 19.99
N GLN A 13 -11.05 3.63 19.46
CA GLN A 13 -10.71 4.49 18.32
C GLN A 13 -11.54 4.17 17.07
N MET A 14 -11.72 2.88 16.76
CA MET A 14 -12.55 2.46 15.62
C MET A 14 -14.01 2.89 15.77
N ASN A 15 -14.55 2.86 16.98
CA ASN A 15 -15.92 3.31 17.25
C ASN A 15 -16.09 4.84 17.17
N GLU A 16 -15.01 5.60 17.27
CA GLU A 16 -15.00 7.06 17.10
C GLU A 16 -14.89 7.49 15.62
N ILE A 17 -14.55 6.56 14.72
CA ILE A 17 -14.57 6.83 13.28
C ILE A 17 -16.03 6.96 12.84
N SER A 18 -16.46 8.20 12.54
CA SER A 18 -17.80 8.41 12.00
C SER A 18 -17.94 7.76 10.63
N VAL A 19 -19.16 7.30 10.31
CA VAL A 19 -19.45 6.77 8.98
C VAL A 19 -19.21 7.83 7.90
N GLU A 20 -19.36 9.12 8.22
CA GLU A 20 -19.03 10.20 7.29
C GLU A 20 -17.52 10.36 7.04
N ALA A 21 -16.68 9.92 7.97
CA ALA A 21 -15.23 9.84 7.79
C ALA A 21 -14.78 8.52 7.13
N SER A 22 -15.67 7.52 7.08
CA SER A 22 -15.43 6.26 6.38
C SER A 22 -15.66 6.44 4.87
N GLY A 23 -14.88 5.73 4.07
CA GLY A 23 -14.97 5.81 2.61
C GLY A 23 -14.51 4.52 1.97
N TRP A 24 -14.87 4.32 0.70
CA TRP A 24 -14.48 3.14 -0.04
C TRP A 24 -13.17 3.43 -0.78
N VAL A 25 -12.29 2.43 -0.78
CA VAL A 25 -11.07 2.47 -1.57
C VAL A 25 -11.09 1.30 -2.53
N LEU A 26 -11.11 1.63 -3.83
CA LEU A 26 -10.87 0.66 -4.89
C LEU A 26 -9.41 0.73 -5.30
N MET A 27 -8.65 -0.34 -5.08
CA MET A 27 -7.26 -0.42 -5.51
C MET A 27 -7.07 -1.46 -6.60
N ARG A 28 -6.16 -1.20 -7.53
CA ARG A 28 -5.76 -2.21 -8.52
C ARG A 28 -5.14 -3.41 -7.82
N LYS A 29 -5.45 -4.61 -8.32
CA LYS A 29 -4.85 -5.85 -7.81
C LYS A 29 -3.40 -6.06 -8.22
N GLU A 30 -2.95 -5.30 -9.22
CA GLU A 30 -1.61 -5.35 -9.77
C GLU A 30 -1.11 -3.92 -10.02
N PRO A 31 0.22 -3.70 -9.97
CA PRO A 31 0.82 -2.45 -10.41
C PRO A 31 0.36 -2.06 -11.82
N ILE A 32 0.34 -0.76 -12.10
CA ILE A 32 0.03 -0.25 -13.43
C ILE A 32 1.02 -0.85 -14.43
N PRO A 33 0.56 -1.39 -15.58
CA PRO A 33 1.46 -1.92 -16.59
C PRO A 33 2.53 -0.89 -16.97
N ASN A 34 3.77 -1.37 -17.12
CA ASN A 34 4.95 -0.54 -17.40
C ASN A 34 5.29 0.49 -16.32
N SER A 35 4.81 0.36 -15.09
CA SER A 35 5.22 1.26 -13.99
C SER A 35 6.60 0.94 -13.43
N ARG A 36 7.02 -0.33 -13.48
CA ARG A 36 8.34 -0.74 -12.97
C ARG A 36 9.47 -0.10 -13.78
N ASP A 37 10.63 0.04 -13.16
CA ASP A 37 11.84 0.61 -13.77
C ASP A 37 11.65 2.07 -14.26
N LYS A 38 10.80 2.82 -13.56
CA LYS A 38 10.51 4.24 -13.82
C LYS A 38 10.63 5.08 -12.56
N SER A 39 10.98 6.36 -12.74
CA SER A 39 10.92 7.37 -11.68
C SER A 39 9.53 7.40 -11.05
N PHE A 40 9.41 7.78 -9.79
CA PHE A 40 8.10 7.94 -9.15
C PHE A 40 7.25 8.98 -9.91
N ALA A 41 7.87 10.06 -10.36
CA ALA A 41 7.21 11.08 -11.18
C ALA A 41 6.66 10.50 -12.50
N ASP A 42 7.39 9.62 -13.17
CA ASP A 42 6.93 8.97 -14.40
C ASP A 42 5.87 7.90 -14.13
N GLN A 43 5.94 7.21 -12.99
CA GLN A 43 4.88 6.29 -12.56
C GLN A 43 3.56 7.03 -12.34
N GLN A 44 3.59 8.20 -11.69
CA GLN A 44 2.40 9.02 -11.46
C GLN A 44 1.71 9.41 -12.77
N LYS A 45 2.48 9.68 -13.84
CA LYS A 45 1.92 10.00 -15.18
C LYS A 45 1.16 8.83 -15.81
N LEU A 46 1.34 7.60 -15.33
CA LEU A 46 0.62 6.42 -15.82
C LEU A 46 -0.76 6.25 -15.18
N LEU A 47 -1.06 6.98 -14.10
CA LEU A 47 -2.40 7.03 -13.51
C LEU A 47 -3.39 7.65 -14.50
N LYS A 48 -4.59 7.07 -14.56
CA LYS A 48 -5.65 7.52 -15.48
C LYS A 48 -6.98 7.58 -14.74
N GLY A 49 -7.84 8.50 -15.16
CA GLY A 49 -9.16 8.67 -14.56
C GLY A 49 -9.04 9.13 -13.11
N SER A 50 -9.82 8.52 -12.22
CA SER A 50 -9.89 8.88 -10.80
C SER A 50 -8.85 8.16 -9.93
N PHE A 51 -7.93 7.40 -10.53
CA PHE A 51 -6.87 6.73 -9.79
C PHE A 51 -5.81 7.72 -9.33
N GLU A 52 -5.45 7.63 -8.06
CA GLU A 52 -4.36 8.31 -7.39
C GLU A 52 -3.32 7.32 -6.86
N VAL A 53 -2.18 7.84 -6.40
CA VAL A 53 -1.19 7.06 -5.65
C VAL A 53 -1.85 6.56 -4.36
N PRO A 54 -1.70 5.28 -3.97
CA PRO A 54 -2.32 4.76 -2.77
C PRO A 54 -1.69 5.35 -1.50
N LYS A 55 -2.49 5.53 -0.46
CA LYS A 55 -1.96 5.74 0.89
C LYS A 55 -1.39 4.44 1.43
N MET A 56 -0.40 4.54 2.29
CA MET A 56 0.27 3.41 2.92
C MET A 56 -0.75 2.53 3.65
N MET A 57 -1.62 3.11 4.47
CA MET A 57 -2.61 2.34 5.25
C MET A 57 -3.61 1.61 4.35
N ASP A 58 -4.05 2.20 3.25
CA ASP A 58 -4.95 1.55 2.30
C ASP A 58 -4.28 0.34 1.66
N ALA A 59 -3.01 0.49 1.25
CA ALA A 59 -2.22 -0.61 0.69
C ALA A 59 -1.97 -1.74 1.72
N ILE A 60 -1.72 -1.40 2.99
CA ILE A 60 -1.56 -2.35 4.10
C ILE A 60 -2.84 -3.15 4.30
N LEU A 61 -3.96 -2.46 4.51
CA LEU A 61 -5.25 -3.07 4.79
C LEU A 61 -5.68 -3.99 3.65
N LEU A 62 -5.55 -3.56 2.40
CA LEU A 62 -5.92 -4.38 1.25
C LEU A 62 -5.05 -5.63 1.09
N ASN A 63 -3.74 -5.56 1.37
CA ASN A 63 -2.89 -6.76 1.36
C ASN A 63 -3.32 -7.77 2.43
N ILE A 64 -3.61 -7.29 3.64
CA ILE A 64 -4.06 -8.14 4.75
C ILE A 64 -5.43 -8.75 4.46
N ILE A 65 -6.39 -7.95 3.99
CA ILE A 65 -7.76 -8.39 3.68
C ILE A 65 -7.72 -9.45 2.58
N ILE A 66 -7.02 -9.20 1.46
CA ILE A 66 -6.94 -10.15 0.34
C ILE A 66 -6.29 -11.47 0.79
N TYR A 67 -5.24 -11.40 1.61
CA TYR A 67 -4.62 -12.60 2.17
C TYR A 67 -5.59 -13.37 3.09
N ALA A 68 -6.30 -12.68 3.97
CA ALA A 68 -7.25 -13.29 4.89
C ALA A 68 -8.46 -13.90 4.18
N SER A 69 -8.96 -13.27 3.12
CA SER A 69 -10.17 -13.71 2.41
C SER A 69 -9.89 -14.75 1.32
N GLU A 70 -8.76 -14.65 0.63
CA GLU A 70 -8.47 -15.46 -0.57
C GLU A 70 -7.25 -16.37 -0.40
N GLY A 71 -6.48 -16.25 0.70
CA GLY A 71 -5.26 -17.03 0.91
C GLY A 71 -4.11 -16.70 -0.04
N ARG A 72 -4.22 -15.61 -0.83
CA ARG A 72 -3.20 -15.15 -1.77
C ARG A 72 -2.71 -13.75 -1.44
N TYR A 73 -1.49 -13.43 -1.86
CA TYR A 73 -0.93 -12.10 -1.69
C TYR A 73 -1.38 -11.17 -2.83
N LEU A 74 -1.74 -9.92 -2.49
CA LEU A 74 -1.99 -8.88 -3.50
C LEU A 74 -0.66 -8.43 -4.13
N TYR A 75 0.29 -8.03 -3.28
CA TYR A 75 1.67 -7.74 -3.66
C TYR A 75 2.58 -8.79 -3.01
N GLY A 76 2.83 -9.85 -3.76
CA GLY A 76 3.39 -11.11 -3.26
C GLY A 76 4.89 -11.30 -3.49
N ARG A 77 5.31 -12.55 -3.33
CA ARG A 77 6.69 -13.02 -3.43
C ARG A 77 7.11 -13.42 -4.85
N ASP A 78 6.18 -13.93 -5.65
CA ASP A 78 6.47 -14.46 -6.99
C ASP A 78 5.48 -13.89 -8.02
N PRO A 79 5.84 -12.82 -8.74
CA PRO A 79 7.07 -12.04 -8.59
C PRO A 79 7.05 -11.15 -7.35
N TRP A 80 8.25 -10.81 -6.85
CA TRP A 80 8.45 -9.91 -5.73
C TRP A 80 7.86 -8.53 -6.04
N THR A 81 6.75 -8.18 -5.38
CA THR A 81 5.96 -7.00 -5.78
C THR A 81 5.75 -6.05 -4.62
N TYR A 82 5.97 -4.77 -4.90
CA TYR A 82 5.66 -3.64 -4.04
C TYR A 82 4.86 -2.60 -4.82
N THR A 83 4.04 -1.82 -4.11
CA THR A 83 3.51 -0.55 -4.59
C THR A 83 4.16 0.61 -3.84
N ARG A 84 4.51 1.69 -4.56
CA ARG A 84 4.81 2.98 -3.93
C ARG A 84 3.53 3.60 -3.38
N CYS A 85 3.66 4.30 -2.26
CA CYS A 85 2.59 5.00 -1.56
C CYS A 85 2.83 6.51 -1.56
N GLN A 86 1.84 7.30 -1.13
CA GLN A 86 1.93 8.77 -1.05
C GLN A 86 2.98 9.23 -0.05
N GLU A 87 3.07 8.52 1.07
CA GLU A 87 3.92 8.86 2.21
C GLU A 87 5.40 8.71 1.90
N GLN A 88 6.22 9.52 2.58
CA GLN A 88 7.67 9.51 2.48
C GLN A 88 8.33 9.29 3.84
N PHE A 89 9.49 8.67 3.82
CA PHE A 89 10.41 8.60 4.94
C PHE A 89 11.80 9.03 4.47
N LEU A 90 12.37 10.07 5.10
CA LEU A 90 13.67 10.65 4.73
C LEU A 90 13.80 11.01 3.23
N GLY A 91 12.71 11.49 2.62
CA GLY A 91 12.69 11.87 1.19
C GLY A 91 12.49 10.70 0.22
N HIS A 92 12.30 9.48 0.73
CA HIS A 92 12.07 8.28 -0.06
C HIS A 92 10.61 7.84 0.02
N GLN A 93 10.01 7.45 -1.11
CA GLN A 93 8.63 6.94 -1.12
C GLN A 93 8.52 5.67 -0.29
N ILE A 94 7.50 5.63 0.57
CA ILE A 94 7.12 4.41 1.27
C ILE A 94 6.68 3.37 0.24
N VAL A 95 7.07 2.13 0.46
CA VAL A 95 6.68 0.97 -0.33
C VAL A 95 5.97 -0.05 0.54
N VAL A 96 4.89 -0.59 0.01
CA VAL A 96 4.05 -1.57 0.70
C VAL A 96 3.89 -2.79 -0.18
N GLY A 97 4.08 -3.96 0.41
CA GLY A 97 3.94 -5.23 -0.31
C GLY A 97 4.99 -6.21 0.12
N ALA A 98 5.29 -7.13 -0.78
CA ALA A 98 6.22 -8.23 -0.67
C ALA A 98 6.16 -9.01 0.65
N PHE A 99 5.74 -10.26 0.54
CA PHE A 99 5.77 -11.19 1.65
C PHE A 99 7.08 -12.00 1.63
N ALA A 100 8.01 -11.69 2.52
CA ALA A 100 9.19 -12.52 2.77
C ALA A 100 8.85 -13.55 3.84
N ALA A 101 8.85 -14.84 3.57
CA ALA A 101 9.25 -15.79 4.60
C ALA A 101 10.75 -15.60 4.91
N PRO A 102 11.17 -15.39 6.17
CA PRO A 102 10.37 -15.46 7.41
C PRO A 102 9.85 -14.11 7.94
N LEU A 103 10.18 -12.99 7.30
CA LEU A 103 9.92 -11.62 7.77
C LEU A 103 8.44 -11.15 7.71
N GLY A 104 7.56 -11.89 7.04
CA GLY A 104 6.16 -11.54 6.82
C GLY A 104 5.97 -10.43 5.80
N PHE A 105 4.97 -9.59 6.06
CA PHE A 105 4.56 -8.45 5.25
C PHE A 105 5.53 -7.27 5.42
N ILE A 106 5.95 -6.63 4.34
CA ILE A 106 6.95 -5.57 4.38
C ILE A 106 6.32 -4.20 4.14
N VAL A 107 6.67 -3.27 5.02
CA VAL A 107 6.49 -1.82 4.84
C VAL A 107 7.88 -1.21 4.96
N GLY A 108 8.33 -0.53 3.91
CA GLY A 108 9.67 0.04 3.82
C GLY A 108 9.67 1.34 3.04
N TYR A 109 10.84 1.72 2.54
CA TYR A 109 10.99 2.87 1.65
C TYR A 109 11.95 2.53 0.50
N SER A 110 11.73 3.16 -0.66
CA SER A 110 12.57 2.97 -1.84
C SER A 110 13.70 3.99 -1.89
N ASN A 111 14.95 3.53 -1.72
CA ASN A 111 16.15 4.37 -1.87
C ASN A 111 16.39 4.78 -3.33
N TYR A 112 15.72 4.12 -4.27
CA TYR A 112 15.90 4.31 -5.70
C TYR A 112 14.65 4.93 -6.30
N ASP A 113 14.84 5.89 -7.19
CA ASP A 113 13.73 6.50 -7.92
C ASP A 113 13.27 5.60 -9.09
N SER A 114 14.18 4.83 -9.71
CA SER A 114 13.88 3.83 -10.74
C SER A 114 14.36 2.44 -10.31
N ASP A 115 13.43 1.55 -9.98
CA ASP A 115 13.69 0.18 -9.54
C ASP A 115 12.53 -0.77 -9.88
N CYS A 116 12.60 -2.01 -9.38
CA CYS A 116 11.56 -3.02 -9.57
C CYS A 116 10.22 -2.71 -8.88
N THR A 117 10.14 -1.63 -8.09
CA THR A 117 8.93 -1.22 -7.39
C THR A 117 7.94 -0.60 -8.38
N GLY A 118 6.69 -1.10 -8.36
CA GLY A 118 5.62 -0.55 -9.19
C GLY A 118 4.80 0.52 -8.49
N LEU A 119 3.89 1.13 -9.23
CA LEU A 119 2.82 1.96 -8.66
C LEU A 119 1.50 1.29 -8.95
N SER A 120 0.77 0.92 -7.91
CA SER A 120 -0.65 0.61 -8.03
C SER A 120 -1.47 1.90 -8.04
N GLY A 121 -2.68 1.83 -8.57
CA GLY A 121 -3.64 2.93 -8.47
C GLY A 121 -4.66 2.62 -7.38
N ALA A 122 -4.97 3.61 -6.55
CA ALA A 122 -6.13 3.59 -5.67
C ALA A 122 -7.13 4.66 -6.10
N TRP A 123 -8.42 4.41 -5.98
CA TRP A 123 -9.47 5.38 -6.19
C TRP A 123 -10.34 5.41 -4.94
N LYS A 124 -10.42 6.58 -4.32
CA LYS A 124 -11.23 6.83 -3.13
C LYS A 124 -12.53 7.55 -3.52
N PHE A 125 -13.65 7.09 -2.99
CA PHE A 125 -14.98 7.70 -3.15
C PHE A 125 -15.91 7.41 -1.98
#